data_AF-A0A523M8W0-F1
#
_entry.id   AF-A0A523M8W0-F1
#
_cell.length_a   1.000
_cell.length_b   1.000
_cell.length_c   1.000
_cell.angle_alpha   90.00
_cell.angle_beta   90.00
_cell.angle_gamma   90.00
#
_symmetry.space_group_name_H-M   'P 1'
#
loop_
_entity.id
_entity.type
_entity.pdbx_description
1 polymer ?
#
loop_
_entity_poly.entity_id
_entity_poly.type
_entity_poly.pdbx_seq_one_letter_code
_entity_poly.pdbx_strand_id
1 'polypeptide(L)'
;MKTIATCFYIFIFSVAATAQIEEQKAALERAVDNYGKVYGAWLVEKQCVFLSDVMRKQLENDLHTIQEAIPQDPAIQSMHIMVEDSAKEVASTPPFSDCGSESEALIQQASSLANTWASIIRSGPQKN
;
A
#
# COMPACT_ATOMS: atom_id res chain seq x y z
N MET A 1 -32.00 -34.54 -43.82
CA MET A 1 -30.75 -33.83 -43.49
C MET A 1 -31.03 -32.35 -43.37
N LYS A 2 -31.09 -31.79 -42.16
CA LYS A 2 -30.98 -30.34 -41.92
C LYS A 2 -30.72 -30.07 -40.44
N THR A 3 -29.65 -29.30 -40.23
CA THR A 3 -29.37 -28.39 -39.10
C THR A 3 -29.21 -28.99 -37.70
N ILE A 4 -27.99 -29.46 -37.43
CA ILE A 4 -27.37 -29.39 -36.10
C ILE A 4 -26.30 -28.28 -36.18
N ALA A 5 -26.09 -27.60 -35.05
CA ALA A 5 -24.92 -26.77 -34.71
C ALA A 5 -24.95 -25.29 -35.12
N THR A 6 -25.65 -24.45 -34.34
CA THR A 6 -25.21 -23.05 -34.13
C THR A 6 -25.74 -22.41 -32.83
N CYS A 7 -25.58 -23.05 -31.66
CA CYS A 7 -25.95 -22.40 -30.37
C CYS A 7 -24.95 -22.69 -29.23
N PHE A 8 -23.65 -22.81 -29.52
CA PHE A 8 -22.65 -23.13 -28.49
C PHE A 8 -21.41 -22.21 -28.56
N TYR A 9 -21.60 -20.90 -28.70
CA TYR A 9 -20.48 -19.95 -28.83
C TYR A 9 -20.59 -18.66 -27.99
N ILE A 10 -21.49 -18.59 -26.98
CA ILE A 10 -21.69 -17.36 -26.18
C ILE A 10 -21.43 -17.56 -24.67
N PHE A 11 -20.97 -18.73 -24.21
CA PHE A 11 -20.84 -19.00 -22.76
C PHE A 11 -19.41 -19.01 -22.19
N ILE A 12 -18.39 -18.57 -22.93
CA ILE A 12 -16.98 -18.65 -22.48
C ILE A 12 -16.36 -17.28 -22.12
N PHE A 13 -17.05 -16.16 -22.34
CA PHE A 13 -16.47 -14.81 -22.12
C PHE A 13 -16.73 -14.20 -20.73
N SER A 14 -17.55 -14.81 -19.88
CA SER A 14 -17.95 -14.18 -18.60
C SER A 14 -16.99 -14.44 -17.42
N VAL A 15 -16.09 -15.42 -17.52
CA VAL A 15 -15.27 -15.84 -16.36
C VAL A 15 -14.07 -14.89 -16.14
N ALA A 16 -13.44 -14.40 -17.21
CA ALA A 16 -12.23 -13.57 -17.12
C ALA A 16 -12.46 -12.21 -16.44
N ALA A 17 -13.65 -11.61 -16.60
CA ALA A 17 -13.96 -10.31 -16.01
C ALA A 17 -14.02 -10.35 -14.47
N THR A 18 -14.50 -11.45 -13.89
CA THR A 18 -14.58 -11.59 -12.43
C THR A 18 -13.21 -11.76 -11.77
N ALA A 19 -12.29 -12.50 -12.41
CA ALA A 19 -10.93 -12.68 -11.91
C ALA A 19 -10.14 -11.35 -11.84
N GLN A 20 -10.31 -10.48 -12.84
CA GLN A 20 -9.65 -9.16 -12.87
C GLN A 20 -10.15 -8.23 -11.75
N ILE A 21 -11.44 -8.28 -11.42
CA ILE A 21 -12.03 -7.45 -10.35
C ILE A 21 -11.50 -7.90 -8.98
N GLU A 22 -11.45 -9.22 -8.72
CA GLU A 22 -10.91 -9.75 -7.47
C GLU A 22 -9.41 -9.45 -7.32
N GLU A 23 -8.64 -9.55 -8.40
CA GLU A 23 -7.22 -9.20 -8.39
C GLU A 23 -6.99 -7.71 -8.08
N GLN A 24 -7.77 -6.82 -8.69
CA GLN A 24 -7.71 -5.37 -8.43
C GLN A 24 -8.09 -5.04 -6.99
N LYS A 25 -9.13 -5.68 -6.45
CA LYS A 25 -9.53 -5.50 -5.05
C LYS A 25 -8.43 -5.96 -4.09
N ALA A 26 -7.88 -7.15 -4.31
CA ALA A 26 -6.79 -7.66 -3.48
C ALA A 26 -5.52 -6.78 -3.59
N ALA A 27 -5.25 -6.20 -4.76
CA ALA A 27 -4.15 -5.26 -4.93
C ALA A 27 -4.38 -3.95 -4.16
N LEU A 28 -5.60 -3.41 -4.20
CA LEU A 28 -5.98 -2.22 -3.44
C LEU A 28 -5.89 -2.47 -1.92
N GLU A 29 -6.42 -3.58 -1.43
CA GLU A 29 -6.34 -3.96 -0.02
C GLU A 29 -4.89 -4.06 0.46
N ARG A 30 -4.01 -4.70 -0.33
CA ARG A 30 -2.58 -4.75 -0.04
C ARG A 30 -1.92 -3.37 -0.05
N ALA A 31 -2.28 -2.51 -1.00
CA ALA A 31 -1.73 -1.16 -1.07
C ALA A 31 -2.13 -0.33 0.15
N VAL A 32 -3.40 -0.43 0.57
CA VAL A 32 -3.93 0.24 1.77
C VAL A 32 -3.23 -0.26 3.03
N ASP A 33 -3.12 -1.57 3.21
CA ASP A 33 -2.43 -2.19 4.36
C ASP A 33 -0.94 -1.81 4.42
N ASN A 34 -0.24 -1.92 3.29
CA ASN A 34 1.17 -1.53 3.19
C ASN A 34 1.36 -0.04 3.48
N TYR A 35 0.47 0.81 2.96
CA TYR A 35 0.55 2.25 3.20
C TYR A 35 0.38 2.57 4.68
N GLY A 36 -0.62 1.99 5.34
CA GLY A 36 -0.83 2.15 6.78
C GLY A 36 0.38 1.73 7.61
N LYS A 37 1.02 0.61 7.25
CA LYS A 37 2.25 0.14 7.91
C LYS A 37 3.41 1.11 7.74
N VAL A 38 3.66 1.59 6.51
CA VAL A 38 4.76 2.53 6.24
C VAL A 38 4.52 3.87 6.92
N TYR A 39 3.32 4.43 6.80
CA TYR A 39 2.98 5.70 7.41
C TYR A 39 2.97 5.62 8.95
N GLY A 40 2.38 4.57 9.51
CA GLY A 40 2.41 4.32 10.95
C GLY A 40 3.84 4.17 11.48
N ALA A 41 4.68 3.40 10.80
CA ALA A 41 6.09 3.28 11.15
C ALA A 41 6.84 4.61 11.09
N TRP A 42 6.53 5.47 10.12
CA TRP A 42 7.09 6.82 10.07
C TRP A 42 6.71 7.65 11.29
N LEU A 43 5.44 7.58 11.74
CA LEU A 43 5.00 8.27 12.95
C LEU A 43 5.72 7.76 14.21
N VAL A 44 5.84 6.44 14.34
CA VAL A 44 6.56 5.83 15.47
C VAL A 44 8.06 6.15 15.40
N GLU A 45 8.66 6.20 14.21
CA GLU A 45 10.07 6.59 14.06
C GLU A 45 10.29 8.05 14.46
N LYS A 46 9.36 8.96 14.14
CA LYS A 46 9.43 10.36 14.58
C LYS A 46 9.38 10.51 16.10
N GLN A 47 8.71 9.61 16.81
CA GLN A 47 8.57 9.69 18.26
C GLN A 47 9.70 8.94 19.00
N CYS A 48 10.12 7.78 18.50
CA CYS A 48 11.03 6.87 19.19
C CYS A 48 12.48 6.89 18.68
N VAL A 49 12.70 7.32 17.44
CA VAL A 49 14.04 7.52 16.85
C VAL A 49 14.92 6.25 16.91
N PHE A 50 14.51 5.20 16.21
CA PHE A 50 15.28 3.95 16.12
C PHE A 50 16.25 3.93 14.94
N LEU A 51 15.90 4.60 13.84
CA LEU A 51 16.72 4.61 12.64
C LEU A 51 17.83 5.65 12.76
N SER A 52 18.96 5.35 12.10
CA SER A 52 19.98 6.37 11.84
C SER A 52 19.41 7.52 11.01
N ASP A 53 19.97 8.72 11.13
CA ASP A 53 19.52 9.90 10.38
C ASP A 53 19.41 9.66 8.87
N VAL A 54 20.37 8.92 8.32
CA VAL A 54 20.39 8.55 6.89
C VAL A 54 19.19 7.67 6.54
N MET A 55 18.94 6.63 7.34
CA MET A 55 17.82 5.70 7.11
C MET A 55 16.46 6.36 7.36
N ARG A 56 16.35 7.23 8.36
CA ARG A 56 15.14 8.00 8.64
C ARG A 56 14.80 8.93 7.48
N LYS A 57 15.79 9.64 6.95
CA LYS A 57 15.61 10.49 5.76
C LYS A 57 15.24 9.67 4.52
N GLN A 58 15.80 8.47 4.38
CA GLN A 58 15.43 7.55 3.31
C GLN A 58 13.96 7.11 3.43
N LEU A 59 13.51 6.72 4.62
CA LEU A 59 12.11 6.37 4.89
C LEU A 59 11.16 7.54 4.58
N GLU A 60 11.50 8.76 5.00
CA GLU A 60 10.71 9.96 4.70
C GLU A 60 10.57 10.19 3.18
N ASN A 61 11.68 10.12 2.45
CA ASN A 61 11.70 10.28 0.99
C ASN A 61 10.92 9.17 0.27
N ASP A 62 11.04 7.93 0.73
CA ASP A 62 10.34 6.78 0.15
C ASP A 62 8.83 6.86 0.42
N LEU A 63 8.42 7.27 1.64
CA LEU A 63 7.02 7.54 1.95
C LEU A 63 6.46 8.67 1.06
N HIS A 64 7.21 9.76 0.89
CA HIS A 64 6.80 10.85 0.02
C HIS A 64 6.58 10.38 -1.42
N THR A 65 7.52 9.58 -1.95
CA THR A 65 7.40 8.96 -3.29
C THR A 65 6.12 8.11 -3.40
N ILE A 66 5.77 7.35 -2.35
CA ILE A 66 4.54 6.55 -2.31
C ILE A 66 3.31 7.45 -2.33
N GLN A 67 3.28 8.52 -1.52
CA GLN A 67 2.17 9.46 -1.43
C GLN A 67 1.91 10.18 -2.77
N GLU A 68 2.96 10.59 -3.48
CA GLU A 68 2.83 11.22 -4.81
C GLU A 68 2.25 10.26 -5.86
N ALA A 69 2.46 8.96 -5.70
CA ALA A 69 1.91 7.95 -6.59
C ALA A 69 0.42 7.62 -6.33
N ILE A 70 -0.16 8.11 -5.22
CA ILE A 70 -1.57 7.88 -4.90
C ILE A 70 -2.46 8.67 -5.88
N PRO A 71 -3.41 8.02 -6.57
CA PRO A 71 -4.32 8.69 -7.48
C PRO A 71 -5.12 9.81 -6.81
N GLN A 72 -5.35 10.90 -7.54
CA GLN A 72 -6.15 12.05 -7.10
C GLN A 72 -7.67 11.81 -7.18
N ASP A 73 -8.09 10.54 -7.27
CA ASP A 73 -9.49 10.18 -7.24
C ASP A 73 -10.05 10.45 -5.82
N PRO A 74 -11.19 11.16 -5.68
CA PRO A 74 -11.72 11.53 -4.37
C PRO A 74 -12.01 10.36 -3.42
N ALA A 75 -12.44 9.21 -3.95
CA ALA A 75 -12.69 8.02 -3.13
C ALA A 75 -11.37 7.44 -2.62
N ILE A 76 -10.33 7.42 -3.45
CA ILE A 76 -8.98 6.98 -3.06
C ILE A 76 -8.38 7.95 -2.03
N GLN A 77 -8.52 9.25 -2.23
CA GLN A 77 -8.06 10.27 -1.27
C GLN A 77 -8.77 10.14 0.09
N SER A 78 -10.07 9.86 0.10
CA SER A 78 -10.82 9.63 1.34
C SER A 78 -10.29 8.40 2.10
N MET A 79 -10.00 7.30 1.38
CA MET A 79 -9.37 6.12 1.99
C MET A 79 -7.98 6.42 2.53
N HIS A 80 -7.18 7.18 1.79
CA HIS A 80 -5.84 7.59 2.22
C HIS A 80 -5.90 8.38 3.54
N ILE A 81 -6.79 9.37 3.66
CA ILE A 81 -6.98 10.13 4.91
C ILE A 81 -7.39 9.20 6.08
N MET A 82 -8.35 8.30 5.86
CA MET A 82 -8.79 7.37 6.90
C MET A 82 -7.64 6.46 7.41
N VAL A 83 -6.77 6.01 6.50
CA VAL A 83 -5.61 5.21 6.87
C VAL A 83 -4.60 6.02 7.68
N GLU A 84 -4.34 7.26 7.29
CA GLU A 84 -3.44 8.14 8.05
C GLU A 84 -3.95 8.42 9.46
N ASP A 85 -5.26 8.67 9.61
CA ASP A 85 -5.86 8.94 10.91
C ASP A 85 -5.84 7.70 11.81
N SER A 86 -6.15 6.52 11.26
CA SER A 86 -6.02 5.25 11.98
C SER A 86 -4.56 4.97 12.39
N ALA A 87 -3.61 5.23 11.49
CA ALA A 87 -2.19 5.04 11.80
C ALA A 87 -1.69 6.00 12.90
N LYS A 88 -2.18 7.25 12.95
CA LYS A 88 -1.89 8.18 14.05
C LYS A 88 -2.41 7.67 15.38
N GLU A 89 -3.65 7.18 15.42
CA GLU A 89 -4.23 6.61 16.62
C GLU A 89 -3.40 5.42 17.11
N VAL A 90 -3.13 4.44 16.24
CA VAL A 90 -2.34 3.25 16.58
C VAL A 90 -0.93 3.61 17.04
N ALA A 91 -0.22 4.49 16.33
CA ALA A 91 1.14 4.91 16.69
C ALA A 91 1.22 5.59 18.08
N SER A 92 0.12 6.22 18.51
CA SER A 92 0.00 6.90 19.80
C SER A 92 -0.39 5.99 20.97
N THR A 93 -0.61 4.69 20.70
CA THR A 93 -1.06 3.70 21.70
C THR A 93 0.01 2.63 21.95
N PRO A 94 0.08 2.05 23.17
CA PRO A 94 0.93 0.89 23.44
C PRO A 94 0.56 -0.30 22.54
N PRO A 95 1.55 -1.11 22.11
CA PRO A 95 2.96 -1.05 22.48
C PRO A 95 3.77 -0.01 21.68
N PHE A 96 3.17 0.63 20.67
CA PHE A 96 3.91 1.48 19.73
C PHE A 96 4.40 2.80 20.34
N SER A 97 3.62 3.39 21.24
CA SER A 97 4.00 4.59 22.01
C SER A 97 5.13 4.35 23.01
N ASP A 98 5.38 3.11 23.40
CA ASP A 98 6.31 2.77 24.49
C ASP A 98 7.75 2.64 24.01
N CYS A 99 7.99 2.77 22.70
CA CYS A 99 9.31 2.70 22.08
C CYS A 99 10.08 1.41 22.44
N GLY A 100 9.37 0.28 22.54
CA GLY A 100 9.96 -1.04 22.77
C GLY A 100 10.53 -1.69 21.51
N SER A 101 11.12 -2.88 21.69
CA SER A 101 11.69 -3.68 20.60
C SER A 101 10.67 -4.11 19.54
N GLU A 102 9.39 -4.21 19.89
CA GLU A 102 8.31 -4.49 18.94
C GLU A 102 8.14 -3.33 17.94
N SER A 103 8.17 -2.09 18.43
CA SER A 103 8.15 -0.88 17.60
C SER A 103 9.36 -0.80 16.69
N GLU A 104 10.55 -1.10 17.22
CA GLU A 104 11.79 -1.12 16.45
C GLU A 104 11.72 -2.14 15.29
N ALA A 105 11.30 -3.37 15.58
CA ALA A 105 11.18 -4.43 14.58
C ALA A 105 10.18 -4.06 13.47
N LEU A 106 9.05 -3.42 13.84
CA LEU A 106 8.07 -2.93 12.89
C LEU A 106 8.67 -1.84 11.99
N ILE A 107 9.41 -0.89 12.56
CA ILE A 107 10.03 0.21 11.81
C ILE A 107 11.08 -0.31 10.82
N GLN A 108 11.89 -1.30 11.19
CA GLN A 108 12.86 -1.90 10.28
C GLN A 108 12.17 -2.57 9.09
N GLN A 109 11.09 -3.34 9.34
CA GLN A 109 10.32 -3.98 8.27
C GLN A 109 9.64 -2.95 7.37
N ALA A 110 9.01 -1.93 7.95
CA ALA A 110 8.35 -0.88 7.21
C ALA A 110 9.33 -0.04 6.37
N SER A 111 10.54 0.21 6.88
CA SER A 111 11.60 0.89 6.13
C SER A 111 12.01 0.09 4.89
N SER A 112 12.20 -1.23 5.02
CA SER A 112 12.49 -2.11 3.88
C SER A 112 11.33 -2.17 2.88
N LEU A 113 10.09 -2.21 3.37
CA LEU A 113 8.89 -2.20 2.54
C LEU A 113 8.77 -0.89 1.75
N ALA A 114 8.94 0.25 2.42
CA ALA A 114 8.89 1.58 1.81
C ALA A 114 9.95 1.71 0.72
N ASN A 115 11.19 1.28 0.98
CA ASN A 115 12.27 1.34 0.02
C ASN A 115 11.98 0.51 -1.23
N THR A 116 11.50 -0.72 -1.05
CA THR A 116 11.14 -1.60 -2.15
C THR A 116 10.01 -1.01 -2.99
N TRP A 117 8.95 -0.52 -2.34
CA TRP A 117 7.80 0.05 -3.02
C TRP A 117 8.15 1.35 -3.76
N ALA A 118 8.86 2.27 -3.12
CA ALA A 118 9.32 3.50 -3.76
C ALA A 118 10.25 3.21 -4.95
N SER A 119 11.09 2.16 -4.87
CA SER A 119 11.90 1.70 -5.99
C SER A 119 11.07 1.20 -7.18
N ILE A 120 10.00 0.45 -6.92
CA ILE A 120 9.04 0.01 -7.95
C ILE A 120 8.36 1.22 -8.60
N ILE A 121 7.91 2.20 -7.81
CA ILE A 121 7.30 3.43 -8.33
C ILE A 121 8.29 4.19 -9.23
N ARG A 122 9.52 4.41 -8.75
CA ARG A 122 10.58 5.13 -9.49
C ARG A 122 10.98 4.43 -10.79
N SER A 123 10.95 3.10 -10.82
CA SER A 123 11.30 2.29 -12.00
C SER A 123 10.12 2.01 -12.94
N GLY A 124 8.90 2.34 -12.53
CA GLY A 124 7.71 2.21 -13.36
C GLY A 124 7.74 3.12 -14.61
N PRO A 125 6.92 2.83 -15.63
CA PRO A 125 6.85 3.66 -16.82
C PRO A 125 6.45 5.09 -16.42
N GLN A 126 7.35 6.05 -16.67
CA GLN A 126 7.06 7.45 -16.43
C GLN A 126 5.90 7.88 -17.34
N LYS A 127 4.82 8.36 -16.73
CA LYS A 127 3.75 9.04 -17.46
C LYS A 127 4.30 10.40 -17.91
N ASN A 128 4.93 10.43 -19.08
CA ASN A 128 5.25 11.65 -19.82
C ASN A 128 3.99 12.21 -20.47
#